data_AF-A0A0H3C725-F1
#
_entry.id   AF-A0A0H3C725-F1
#
_cell.length_a   1.000
_cell.length_b   1.000
_cell.length_c   1.000
_cell.angle_alpha   90.00
_cell.angle_beta   90.00
_cell.angle_gamma   90.00
#
_symmetry.space_group_name_H-M   'P 1'
#
loop_
_entity.id
_entity.type
_entity.pdbx_description
1 polymer ?
#
loop_
_entity_poly.entity_id
_entity_poly.type
_entity_poly.pdbx_seq_one_letter_code
_entity_poly.pdbx_strand_id
1 'polypeptide(L)'
;MLMALFFDAAWYDQRLVERGLTRGILAAVAGMSEGDLALAFKDQRELSMREINAFAELLGVSAAEAASRAGVRPAPPGDRDRIAALEARVAALEAELARLTR
;
A
#
# COMPACT_ATOMS: atom_id res chain seq x y z
N MET A 1 -11.09 17.77 8.12
CA MET A 1 -10.48 17.23 9.35
C MET A 1 -9.70 15.98 8.94
N LEU A 2 -8.37 16.07 8.84
CA LEU A 2 -7.52 14.93 8.45
C LEU A 2 -7.52 13.93 9.61
N MET A 3 -8.27 12.82 9.48
CA MET A 3 -8.22 11.70 10.42
C MET A 3 -6.79 11.16 10.43
N ALA A 4 -6.20 11.02 11.63
CA ALA A 4 -4.96 10.28 11.78
C ALA A 4 -5.13 8.88 11.18
N LEU A 5 -4.26 8.52 10.24
CA LEU A 5 -4.19 7.16 9.72
C LEU A 5 -3.52 6.36 10.84
N PHE A 6 -4.31 5.63 11.63
CA PHE A 6 -3.80 4.66 12.60
C PHE A 6 -3.55 3.33 11.89
N PHE A 7 -2.68 2.49 12.46
CA PHE A 7 -2.47 1.15 11.94
C PHE A 7 -3.75 0.28 12.09
N ASP A 8 -4.34 -0.13 10.98
CA ASP A 8 -5.53 -0.99 10.90
C ASP A 8 -5.14 -2.47 11.09
N ALA A 9 -4.83 -2.83 12.33
CA ALA A 9 -4.40 -4.19 12.68
C ALA A 9 -5.44 -5.25 12.31
N ALA A 10 -6.73 -4.94 12.48
CA ALA A 10 -7.82 -5.87 12.17
C ALA A 10 -7.88 -6.18 10.66
N TRP A 11 -7.69 -5.18 9.81
CA TRP A 11 -7.61 -5.39 8.36
C TRP A 11 -6.40 -6.26 7.97
N TYR A 12 -5.22 -6.00 8.54
CA TYR A 12 -4.03 -6.81 8.29
C TYR A 12 -4.22 -8.26 8.74
N ASP A 13 -4.79 -8.48 9.93
CA ASP A 13 -5.09 -9.82 10.44
C ASP A 13 -6.07 -10.57 9.55
N GLN A 14 -7.16 -9.92 9.14
CA GLN A 14 -8.13 -10.54 8.25
C GLN A 14 -7.48 -10.97 6.93
N ARG A 15 -6.65 -10.12 6.33
CA ARG A 15 -5.95 -10.43 5.07
C ARG A 15 -4.96 -11.58 5.19
N LEU A 16 -4.30 -11.69 6.33
CA LEU A 16 -3.43 -12.82 6.65
C LEU A 16 -4.24 -14.11 6.80
N VAL A 17 -5.35 -14.08 7.56
CA VAL A 17 -6.24 -15.24 7.77
C VAL A 17 -6.83 -15.74 6.45
N GLU A 18 -7.29 -14.83 5.57
CA GLU A 18 -7.80 -15.18 4.23
C GLU A 18 -6.79 -15.97 3.38
N ARG A 19 -5.49 -15.85 3.68
CA ARG A 19 -4.38 -16.52 2.97
C ARG A 19 -3.75 -17.66 3.77
N GLY A 20 -4.26 -17.96 4.97
CA GLY A 20 -3.65 -18.93 5.87
C GLY A 20 -2.26 -18.51 6.38
N LEU A 21 -1.97 -17.21 6.42
CA LEU A 21 -0.70 -16.65 6.85
C LEU A 21 -0.77 -16.16 8.30
N THR A 22 0.41 -15.99 8.90
CA THR A 22 0.55 -15.45 10.26
C THR A 22 1.31 -14.12 10.24
N ARG A 23 1.20 -13.35 11.33
CA ARG A 23 2.01 -12.14 11.53
C ARG A 23 3.52 -12.42 11.51
N GLY A 24 3.95 -13.62 11.91
CA GLY A 24 5.36 -14.03 11.82
C GLY A 24 5.86 -14.05 10.37
N ILE A 25 5.03 -14.49 9.42
CA ILE A 25 5.36 -14.44 7.99
C ILE A 25 5.43 -12.99 7.50
N LEU A 26 4.53 -12.12 7.98
CA LEU A 26 4.54 -10.69 7.66
C LEU A 26 5.83 -10.02 8.16
N ALA A 27 6.29 -10.34 9.36
CA ALA A 27 7.57 -9.85 9.90
C ALA A 27 8.75 -10.37 9.05
N ALA A 28 8.75 -11.66 8.74
CA ALA A 28 9.81 -12.30 7.96
C ALA A 28 9.96 -11.71 6.56
N VAL A 29 8.86 -11.49 5.82
CA VAL A 29 8.92 -10.91 4.45
C VAL A 29 9.44 -9.47 4.46
N ALA A 30 9.17 -8.73 5.53
CA ALA A 30 9.65 -7.36 5.69
C ALA A 30 11.07 -7.29 6.28
N GLY A 31 11.69 -8.43 6.62
CA GLY A 31 13.04 -8.48 7.16
C GLY A 31 13.15 -7.90 8.57
N MET A 32 12.07 -7.93 9.35
CA MET A 32 12.03 -7.43 10.73
C MET A 32 11.69 -8.56 11.72
N SER A 33 11.98 -8.35 13.01
CA SER A 33 11.58 -9.32 14.03
C SER A 33 10.07 -9.23 14.32
N GLU A 34 9.48 -10.28 14.89
CA GLU A 34 8.08 -10.23 15.35
C GLU A 34 7.86 -9.16 16.43
N GLY A 35 8.89 -8.87 17.24
CA GLY A 35 8.87 -7.78 18.21
C GLY A 35 8.76 -6.41 17.54
N ASP A 36 9.56 -6.18 16.49
CA ASP A 36 9.51 -4.94 15.71
C ASP A 36 8.17 -4.75 15.00
N LEU A 37 7.57 -5.85 14.50
CA LEU A 37 6.23 -5.83 13.94
C LEU A 37 5.19 -5.50 15.02
N ALA A 38 5.31 -6.09 16.21
CA ALA A 38 4.40 -5.80 17.32
C ALA A 38 4.48 -4.35 17.79
N LEU A 39 5.65 -3.72 17.72
CA LEU A 39 5.81 -2.28 17.99
C LEU A 39 5.14 -1.43 16.89
N ALA A 40 5.29 -1.81 15.62
CA ALA A 40 4.62 -1.13 14.51
C ALA A 40 3.09 -1.21 14.63
N PHE A 41 2.55 -2.38 14.99
CA PHE A 41 1.11 -2.57 15.23
C PHE A 41 0.56 -1.77 16.43
N LYS A 42 1.44 -1.27 17.32
CA LYS A 42 1.08 -0.39 18.45
C LYS A 42 1.33 1.09 18.15
N ASP A 43 1.64 1.44 16.91
CA ASP A 43 2.07 2.78 16.49
C ASP A 43 3.32 3.29 17.25
N GLN A 44 4.13 2.39 17.81
CA GLN A 44 5.36 2.73 18.55
C GLN A 44 6.61 2.69 17.67
N ARG A 45 6.47 2.25 16.42
CA ARG A 45 7.53 2.19 15.41
C ARG A 45 6.96 2.53 14.05
N GLU A 46 7.64 3.40 13.32
CA GLU A 46 7.28 3.74 11.94
C GLU A 46 7.69 2.63 10.96
N LEU A 47 6.85 2.40 9.96
CA LEU A 47 7.12 1.48 8.86
C LEU A 47 7.69 2.25 7.67
N SER A 48 8.79 1.75 7.12
CA SER A 48 9.36 2.23 5.88
C SER A 48 8.55 1.78 4.67
N MET A 49 8.63 2.52 3.57
CA MET A 49 7.97 2.13 2.31
C MET A 49 8.46 0.78 1.77
N ARG A 50 9.69 0.36 2.10
CA ARG A 50 10.20 -0.96 1.73
C ARG A 50 9.40 -2.07 2.43
N GLU A 51 9.13 -1.90 3.72
CA GLU A 51 8.35 -2.87 4.52
C GLU A 51 6.88 -2.87 4.06
N ILE A 52 6.31 -1.69 3.79
CA ILE A 52 4.96 -1.57 3.22
C ILE A 52 4.84 -2.27 1.86
N ASN A 53 5.84 -2.16 0.99
CA ASN A 53 5.83 -2.85 -0.30
C ASN A 53 5.88 -4.38 -0.10
N ALA A 54 6.69 -4.88 0.84
CA ALA A 54 6.74 -6.29 1.17
C ALA A 54 5.40 -6.81 1.70
N PHE A 55 4.72 -6.01 2.53
CA PHE A 55 3.38 -6.33 3.02
C PHE A 55 2.38 -6.37 1.86
N ALA A 56 2.39 -5.39 0.97
CA ALA A 56 1.49 -5.30 -0.17
C ALA A 56 1.64 -6.51 -1.11
N GLU A 57 2.89 -6.91 -1.38
CA GLU A 57 3.21 -8.07 -2.21
C GLU A 57 2.68 -9.37 -1.56
N LEU A 58 2.96 -9.59 -0.28
CA LEU A 58 2.48 -10.78 0.45
C LEU A 58 0.95 -10.85 0.50
N LEU A 59 0.29 -9.71 0.70
CA LEU A 59 -1.15 -9.62 0.79
C LEU A 59 -1.83 -9.50 -0.58
N GLY A 60 -1.08 -9.40 -1.69
CA GLY A 60 -1.66 -9.24 -3.02
C GLY A 60 -2.55 -8.00 -3.16
N VAL A 61 -2.16 -6.89 -2.53
CA VAL A 61 -2.85 -5.59 -2.62
C VAL A 61 -1.90 -4.52 -3.18
N SER A 62 -2.41 -3.32 -3.43
CA SER A 62 -1.55 -2.20 -3.82
C SER A 62 -0.73 -1.67 -2.63
N ALA A 63 0.47 -1.15 -2.90
CA ALA A 63 1.29 -0.47 -1.90
C ALA A 63 0.58 0.75 -1.27
N ALA A 64 -0.27 1.45 -2.04
CA ALA A 64 -1.06 2.56 -1.55
C ALA A 64 -2.12 2.12 -0.53
N GLU A 65 -2.79 1.00 -0.78
CA GLU A 65 -3.76 0.42 0.17
C GLU A 65 -3.06 -0.05 1.45
N ALA A 66 -1.96 -0.80 1.30
CA ALA A 66 -1.15 -1.25 2.45
C ALA A 66 -0.64 -0.07 3.28
N ALA A 67 -0.13 0.99 2.64
CA ALA A 67 0.33 2.21 3.31
C ALA A 67 -0.82 2.91 4.07
N SER A 68 -1.95 3.13 3.38
CA SER A 68 -3.13 3.77 3.97
C SER A 68 -3.65 3.00 5.19
N ARG A 69 -3.62 1.67 5.15
CA ARG A 69 -4.00 0.81 6.27
C ARG A 69 -2.95 0.76 7.36
N ALA A 70 -1.68 0.97 7.03
CA ALA A 70 -0.58 0.97 7.99
C ALA A 70 -0.37 2.31 8.70
N GLY A 71 -1.25 3.29 8.51
CA GLY A 71 -1.03 4.62 9.07
C GLY A 71 -0.04 5.50 8.29
N VAL A 72 0.56 4.96 7.23
CA VAL A 72 1.64 5.60 6.48
C VAL A 72 1.03 6.40 5.34
N ARG A 73 1.35 7.69 5.24
CA ARG A 73 1.10 8.42 3.99
C ARG A 73 2.12 7.95 2.96
N PRO A 74 1.69 7.25 1.89
CA PRO A 74 2.63 6.94 0.82
C PRO A 74 3.17 8.26 0.27
N ALA A 75 4.47 8.29 -0.03
CA ALA A 75 5.06 9.42 -0.74
C ALA A 75 4.26 9.67 -2.02
N PRO A 76 4.04 10.93 -2.42
CA PRO A 76 3.40 11.20 -3.71
C PRO A 76 4.16 10.44 -4.81
N PRO A 77 3.44 9.86 -5.80
CA PRO A 77 4.08 9.13 -6.89
C PRO A 77 5.19 9.98 -7.50
N GLY A 78 6.36 9.35 -7.71
CA GLY A 78 7.50 10.04 -8.32
C GLY A 78 7.12 10.56 -9.70
N ASP A 79 7.84 11.58 -10.19
CA ASP A 79 7.49 12.26 -11.44
C ASP A 79 7.32 11.29 -12.61
N ARG A 80 8.09 10.20 -12.65
CA ARG A 80 7.99 9.16 -13.67
C ARG A 80 6.66 8.42 -13.66
N ASP A 81 6.19 7.99 -12.48
CA ASP A 81 4.92 7.27 -12.34
C ASP A 81 3.75 8.21 -12.62
N ARG A 82 3.89 9.48 -12.22
CA ARG A 82 2.92 10.52 -12.52
C ARG A 82 2.83 10.80 -14.02
N ILE A 83 3.97 10.87 -14.72
CA ILE A 83 4.02 11.04 -16.18
C ILE A 83 3.35 9.86 -16.88
N ALA A 84 3.71 8.62 -16.53
CA ALA A 84 3.09 7.43 -17.14
C ALA A 84 1.57 7.37 -16.94
N ALA A 85 1.08 7.74 -15.74
CA ALA A 85 -0.35 7.81 -15.47
C ALA A 85 -1.06 8.92 -16.27
N LEU A 86 -0.40 10.07 -16.45
CA LEU A 86 -0.91 11.16 -17.28
C LEU A 86 -0.94 10.77 -18.76
N GLU A 87 0.12 10.13 -19.28
CA GLU A 87 0.19 9.64 -20.66
C GLU A 87 -0.94 8.64 -20.95
N ALA A 88 -1.18 7.67 -20.07
CA ALA A 88 -2.28 6.72 -20.22
C ALA A 88 -3.66 7.42 -20.23
N ARG A 89 -3.84 8.44 -19.39
CA ARG A 89 -5.08 9.21 -19.33
C ARG A 89 -5.29 10.08 -20.57
N VAL A 90 -4.23 10.68 -21.10
CA VAL A 90 -4.28 11.44 -22.36
C VAL A 90 -4.67 10.51 -23.51
N ALA A 91 -4.04 9.34 -23.64
CA ALA A 91 -4.37 8.37 -24.68
C ALA A 91 -5.85 7.92 -24.63
N ALA A 92 -6.38 7.68 -23.42
CA ALA A 92 -7.80 7.35 -23.25
C ALA A 92 -8.73 8.49 -23.67
N LEU A 93 -8.38 9.74 -23.36
CA LEU A 93 -9.15 10.91 -23.74
C LEU A 93 -9.10 11.17 -25.25
N GLU A 94 -7.94 10.98 -25.88
CA GLU A 94 -7.77 11.11 -27.33
C GLU A 94 -8.61 10.06 -28.08
N ALA A 95 -8.64 8.82 -27.58
CA ALA A 95 -9.48 7.77 -28.15
C ALA A 95 -10.98 8.10 -28.05
N GLU A 96 -11.42 8.62 -26.89
CA GLU A 96 -12.82 9.02 -26.71
C GLU A 96 -13.17 10.25 -27.57
N LEU A 97 -12.27 11.21 -27.69
CA LEU A 97 -12.48 12.38 -28.56
C LEU A 97 -12.61 11.95 -30.02
N ALA A 98 -11.73 11.06 -30.51
CA ALA A 98 -11.81 10.51 -31.86
C ALA A 98 -13.10 9.72 -32.13
N ARG A 99 -13.70 9.13 -31.08
CA ARG A 99 -15.01 8.47 -31.15
C ARG A 99 -16.15 9.48 -31.29
N LEU A 100 -16.07 10.62 -30.60
CA LEU A 100 -17.10 11.66 -30.58
C LEU A 100 -17.05 12.60 -31.79
N THR A 101 -15.88 12.76 -32.41
CA THR A 101 -15.70 13.63 -33.58
C THR A 101 -15.77 12.89 -34.91
N ARG A 102 -16.08 11.59 -34.90
CA ARG A 102 -16.42 10.78 -36.08
C ARG A 102 -17.92 10.77 -36.31
#